data_AF-A0A8H5GUC6-F1
#
_entry.id   AF-A0A8H5GUC6-F1
#
_cell.length_a   1.000
_cell.length_b   1.000
_cell.length_c   1.000
_cell.angle_alpha   90.00
_cell.angle_beta   90.00
_cell.angle_gamma   90.00
#
_symmetry.space_group_name_H-M   'P 1'
#
loop_
_entity.id
_entity.type
_entity.pdbx_description
1 polymer ?
#
loop_
_entity_poly.entity_id
_entity_poly.type
_entity_poly.pdbx_seq_one_letter_code
_entity_poly.pdbx_strand_id
1 'polypeptide(L)'
;MAPAPNDDRPNQSDSEPPFVLPAPPPLCNKDRRAGRLVPYMVLVLPFTYEEQESWLDINKLTCTNKWEHPCTRSLCISATTEVLKRLPEWCHVGAIPRDDDGFDVSVYSGIVISSNISKEGLGLATDVEYIRHIQRIMSTKTMPFWIKFYARA
;
A
#
# COMPACT_ATOMS: atom_id res chain seq x y z
N MET A 1 -44.91 -28.60 -28.80
CA MET A 1 -43.88 -28.35 -27.78
C MET A 1 -42.53 -28.49 -28.46
N ALA A 2 -41.81 -27.38 -28.65
CA ALA A 2 -40.44 -27.40 -29.18
C ALA A 2 -39.45 -27.34 -28.01
N PRO A 3 -38.30 -28.03 -28.07
CA PRO A 3 -37.29 -27.98 -27.00
C PRO A 3 -36.53 -26.65 -27.05
N ALA A 4 -36.24 -26.10 -25.88
CA ALA A 4 -35.43 -24.89 -25.73
C ALA A 4 -33.98 -25.15 -26.19
N PRO A 5 -33.30 -24.15 -26.80
CA PRO A 5 -31.91 -24.28 -27.17
C PRO A 5 -31.02 -24.22 -25.92
N ASN A 6 -30.10 -25.17 -25.80
CA ASN A 6 -29.02 -25.13 -24.81
C ASN A 6 -28.14 -23.91 -25.09
N ASP A 7 -28.13 -22.99 -24.12
CA ASP A 7 -27.26 -21.81 -24.10
C ASP A 7 -25.85 -22.29 -23.66
N ASP A 8 -25.11 -22.90 -24.59
CA ASP A 8 -23.69 -23.23 -24.46
C ASP A 8 -22.87 -21.92 -24.55
N ARG A 9 -22.87 -21.13 -23.47
CA ARG A 9 -21.88 -20.06 -23.33
C ARG A 9 -20.61 -20.63 -22.71
N PRO A 10 -19.44 -20.49 -23.36
CA PRO A 10 -18.18 -20.88 -22.76
C PRO A 10 -17.97 -20.05 -21.51
N ASN A 11 -17.73 -20.75 -20.40
CA ASN A 11 -17.32 -20.22 -19.11
C ASN A 11 -16.03 -19.41 -19.34
N GLN A 12 -16.16 -18.10 -19.53
CA GLN A 12 -15.02 -17.18 -19.56
C GLN A 12 -14.42 -17.24 -18.15
N SER A 13 -13.40 -18.06 -18.01
CA SER A 13 -12.58 -18.09 -16.82
C SER A 13 -11.91 -16.72 -16.73
N ASP A 14 -12.48 -15.84 -15.92
CA ASP A 14 -11.88 -14.59 -15.47
C ASP A 14 -10.61 -14.93 -14.67
N SER A 15 -9.54 -15.27 -15.37
CA SER A 15 -8.23 -15.46 -14.76
C SER A 15 -7.75 -14.09 -14.28
N GLU A 16 -7.82 -13.85 -12.97
CA GLU A 16 -7.23 -12.68 -12.32
C GLU A 16 -5.77 -12.53 -12.83
N PRO A 17 -5.33 -11.29 -13.17
CA PRO A 17 -3.97 -11.08 -13.64
C PRO A 17 -2.95 -11.58 -12.61
N PRO A 18 -1.79 -12.10 -13.06
CA PRO A 18 -0.79 -12.62 -12.15
C PRO A 18 -0.32 -11.53 -11.18
N PHE A 19 -0.12 -11.91 -9.92
CA PHE A 19 0.45 -11.03 -8.91
C PHE A 19 1.93 -10.80 -9.22
N VAL A 20 2.26 -9.64 -9.80
CA VAL A 20 3.63 -9.29 -10.20
C VAL A 20 4.12 -8.13 -9.34
N LEU A 21 5.08 -8.40 -8.47
CA LEU A 21 5.72 -7.38 -7.65
C LEU A 21 6.58 -6.43 -8.51
N PRO A 22 6.66 -5.14 -8.14
CA PRO A 22 7.55 -4.22 -8.82
C PRO A 22 9.01 -4.63 -8.59
N ALA A 23 9.83 -4.53 -9.63
CA ALA A 23 11.24 -4.86 -9.53
C ALA A 23 11.92 -4.00 -8.43
N PRO A 24 12.69 -4.61 -7.51
CA PRO A 24 13.36 -3.87 -6.46
C PRO A 24 14.43 -2.94 -7.06
N PRO A 25 14.58 -1.70 -6.56
CA PRO A 25 15.68 -0.84 -6.94
C PRO A 25 16.98 -1.39 -6.34
N PRO A 26 18.14 -0.94 -6.84
CA PRO A 26 19.42 -1.29 -6.24
C PRO A 26 19.51 -0.80 -4.78
N LEU A 27 20.49 -1.33 -4.05
CA LEU A 27 20.79 -0.89 -2.69
C LEU A 27 21.12 0.61 -2.67
N CYS A 28 20.56 1.33 -1.70
CA CYS A 28 20.78 2.76 -1.50
C CYS A 28 22.28 3.05 -1.37
N ASN A 29 22.75 4.04 -2.11
CA ASN A 29 24.14 4.46 -2.09
C ASN A 29 24.22 5.99 -2.14
N LYS A 30 24.72 6.58 -1.05
CA LYS A 30 24.99 8.02 -0.93
C LYS A 30 26.45 8.36 -1.26
N ASP A 31 27.34 7.37 -1.35
CA ASP A 31 28.76 7.58 -1.66
C ASP A 31 29.04 7.40 -3.15
N ARG A 32 29.38 8.50 -3.82
CA ARG A 32 29.73 8.51 -5.24
C ARG A 32 31.03 7.74 -5.52
N ARG A 33 31.90 7.55 -4.52
CA ARG A 33 33.14 6.77 -4.66
C ARG A 33 32.87 5.26 -4.71
N ALA A 34 31.80 4.81 -4.08
CA ALA A 34 31.36 3.42 -4.11
C ALA A 34 30.63 3.03 -5.42
N GLY A 35 30.37 4.00 -6.31
CA GLY A 35 29.79 3.78 -7.62
C GLY A 35 28.62 4.73 -7.92
N ARG A 36 27.63 4.22 -8.66
CA ARG A 36 26.42 4.99 -9.01
C ARG A 36 25.66 5.37 -7.74
N LEU A 37 25.27 6.64 -7.63
CA LEU A 37 24.39 7.10 -6.56
C LEU A 37 23.00 6.49 -6.75
N VAL A 38 22.47 5.90 -5.69
CA VAL A 38 21.15 5.29 -5.66
C VAL A 38 20.38 5.93 -4.53
N PRO A 39 19.25 6.62 -4.81
CA PRO A 39 18.49 7.29 -3.77
C PRO A 39 17.86 6.30 -2.81
N TYR A 40 17.53 6.78 -1.61
CA TYR A 40 16.69 6.04 -0.68
C TYR A 40 15.28 5.90 -1.25
N MET A 41 14.83 4.66 -1.37
CA MET A 41 13.52 4.30 -1.88
C MET A 41 12.84 3.36 -0.90
N VAL A 42 11.53 3.52 -0.77
CA VAL A 42 10.68 2.69 0.07
C VAL A 42 9.64 2.00 -0.80
N LEU A 43 9.32 0.75 -0.46
CA LEU A 43 8.20 0.03 -1.03
C LEU A 43 6.98 0.36 -0.17
N VAL A 44 5.90 0.82 -0.81
CA VAL A 44 4.74 1.35 -0.09
C VAL A 44 3.48 0.70 -0.62
N LEU A 45 2.58 0.33 0.31
CA LEU A 45 1.19 0.08 -0.01
C LEU A 45 0.40 1.38 0.19
N PRO A 46 -0.33 1.86 -0.83
CA PRO A 46 -1.19 3.00 -0.65
C PRO A 46 -2.27 2.65 0.39
N PHE A 47 -2.61 3.65 1.21
CA PHE A 47 -3.73 3.54 2.14
C PHE A 47 -4.53 4.83 2.05
N THR A 48 -5.30 4.93 0.98
CA THR A 48 -6.13 6.10 0.65
C THR A 48 -7.19 6.35 1.74
N TYR A 49 -7.84 7.51 1.70
CA TYR A 49 -8.86 7.84 2.69
C TYR A 49 -10.05 6.86 2.61
N GLU A 50 -10.45 6.53 1.39
CA GLU A 50 -11.53 5.61 1.07
C GLU A 50 -11.20 4.18 1.54
N GLU A 51 -9.95 3.75 1.36
CA GLU A 51 -9.47 2.45 1.89
C GLU A 51 -9.45 2.44 3.42
N GLN A 52 -9.08 3.55 4.06
CA GLN A 52 -9.06 3.67 5.53
C GLN A 52 -10.47 3.61 6.13
N GLU A 53 -11.43 4.31 5.53
CA GLU A 53 -12.84 4.26 5.91
C GLU A 53 -13.41 2.84 5.73
N SER A 54 -13.21 2.25 4.55
CA SER A 54 -13.62 0.87 4.26
C SER A 54 -13.02 -0.13 5.24
N TRP A 55 -11.75 0.05 5.62
CA TRP A 55 -11.07 -0.83 6.56
C TRP A 55 -11.67 -0.75 7.97
N LEU A 56 -12.00 0.45 8.45
CA LEU A 56 -12.66 0.64 9.74
C LEU A 56 -14.04 -0.02 9.76
N ASP A 57 -14.81 0.11 8.69
CA ASP A 57 -16.12 -0.51 8.54
C ASP A 57 -16.02 -2.05 8.56
N ILE A 58 -15.11 -2.62 7.78
CA ILE A 58 -14.84 -4.07 7.76
C ILE A 58 -14.48 -4.58 9.16
N ASN A 59 -13.70 -3.81 9.91
CA ASN A 59 -13.24 -4.17 11.26
C ASN A 59 -14.21 -3.74 12.38
N LYS A 60 -15.36 -3.16 12.04
CA LYS A 60 -16.40 -2.67 12.98
C LYS A 60 -15.83 -1.73 14.05
N LEU A 61 -14.86 -0.89 13.66
CA LEU A 61 -14.23 0.10 14.52
C LEU A 61 -14.91 1.44 14.28
N THR A 62 -15.48 2.03 15.33
CA THR A 62 -16.03 3.38 15.27
C THR A 62 -14.96 4.42 15.60
N CYS A 63 -14.87 5.47 14.78
CA CYS A 63 -14.14 6.67 15.19
C CYS A 63 -14.85 7.29 16.39
N THR A 64 -14.26 7.15 17.58
CA THR A 64 -14.87 7.57 18.86
C THR A 64 -14.90 9.07 19.09
N ASN A 65 -14.63 9.89 18.07
CA ASN A 65 -14.76 11.33 18.21
C ASN A 65 -16.24 11.72 18.22
N LYS A 66 -16.80 11.83 19.43
CA LYS A 66 -18.11 12.41 19.77
C LYS A 66 -18.26 13.90 19.39
N TRP A 67 -17.33 14.46 18.63
CA TRP A 67 -17.44 15.81 18.10
C TRP A 67 -18.06 15.70 16.71
N GLU A 68 -19.17 16.39 16.49
CA GLU A 68 -20.18 16.23 15.44
C GLU A 68 -19.72 16.38 13.97
N HIS A 69 -18.42 16.28 13.70
CA HIS A 69 -17.89 16.05 12.37
C HIS A 69 -16.69 15.09 12.47
N PRO A 70 -16.73 13.91 11.81
CA PRO A 70 -15.50 13.15 11.59
C PRO A 70 -14.59 14.01 10.72
N CYS A 71 -13.63 14.71 11.33
CA CYS A 71 -12.60 15.34 10.54
C CYS A 71 -11.81 14.21 9.86
N THR A 72 -11.71 14.27 8.53
CA THR A 72 -10.99 13.31 7.67
C THR A 72 -9.65 12.90 8.29
N ARG A 73 -8.93 13.87 8.87
CA ARG A 73 -7.66 13.67 9.58
C ARG A 73 -7.74 12.72 10.79
N SER A 74 -8.78 12.81 11.62
CA SER A 74 -8.91 11.92 12.79
C SER A 74 -9.24 10.50 12.37
N LEU A 75 -10.07 10.33 11.33
CA LEU A 75 -10.35 9.01 10.78
C LEU A 75 -9.06 8.38 10.25
N CYS A 76 -8.22 9.18 9.57
CA CYS A 76 -6.94 8.68 9.08
C CYS A 76 -6.01 8.21 10.21
N ILE A 77 -5.91 9.00 11.28
CA ILE A 77 -5.06 8.65 12.44
C ILE A 77 -5.56 7.37 13.10
N SER A 78 -6.87 7.21 13.27
CA SER A 78 -7.47 6.01 13.88
C SER A 78 -7.22 4.75 13.04
N ALA A 79 -7.56 4.76 11.75
CA ALA A 79 -7.36 3.60 10.88
C ALA A 79 -5.88 3.21 10.79
N THR A 80 -5.01 4.19 10.55
CA THR A 80 -3.58 3.93 10.37
C THR A 80 -2.93 3.41 11.65
N THR A 81 -3.29 3.97 12.81
CA THR A 81 -2.79 3.51 14.11
C THR A 81 -3.21 2.07 14.38
N GLU A 82 -4.47 1.73 14.10
CA GLU A 82 -5.00 0.39 14.29
C GLU A 82 -4.38 -0.63 13.33
N VAL A 83 -4.18 -0.26 12.07
CA VAL A 83 -3.45 -1.10 11.11
C VAL A 83 -2.02 -1.34 11.57
N LEU A 84 -1.29 -0.30 11.98
CA LEU A 84 0.11 -0.45 12.43
C LEU A 84 0.28 -1.37 13.63
N LYS A 85 -0.67 -1.39 14.59
CA LYS A 85 -0.65 -2.34 15.72
C LYS A 85 -0.69 -3.81 15.29
N ARG A 86 -1.21 -4.08 14.09
CA ARG A 86 -1.35 -5.44 13.53
C ARG A 86 -0.20 -5.79 12.58
N LEU A 87 0.61 -4.81 12.18
CA LEU A 87 1.71 -4.99 11.25
C LEU A 87 3.03 -5.28 11.98
N PRO A 88 4.03 -5.84 11.28
CA PRO A 88 5.39 -5.95 11.81
C PRO A 88 5.93 -4.60 12.26
N GLU A 89 6.69 -4.57 13.36
CA GLU A 89 7.13 -3.33 14.04
C GLU A 89 7.90 -2.35 13.15
N TRP A 90 8.55 -2.82 12.08
CA TRP A 90 9.30 -1.96 11.19
C TRP A 90 8.42 -1.21 10.16
N CYS A 91 7.18 -1.67 9.95
CA CYS A 91 6.21 -0.96 9.11
C CYS A 91 5.82 0.37 9.76
N HIS A 92 5.67 1.42 8.94
CA HIS A 92 5.30 2.75 9.45
C HIS A 92 4.53 3.55 8.40
N VAL A 93 3.91 4.65 8.83
CA VAL A 93 3.19 5.56 7.93
C VAL A 93 4.16 6.44 7.18
N GLY A 94 4.03 6.46 5.85
CA GLY A 94 4.67 7.43 4.98
C GLY A 94 3.65 8.42 4.42
N ALA A 95 4.07 9.66 4.22
CA ALA A 95 3.35 10.63 3.40
C ALA A 95 3.67 10.35 1.92
N ILE A 96 2.68 9.96 1.12
CA ILE A 96 2.85 9.78 -0.32
C ILE A 96 2.30 11.01 -1.05
N PRO A 97 3.12 11.73 -1.84
CA PRO A 97 2.62 12.76 -2.73
C PRO A 97 1.70 12.12 -3.78
N ARG A 98 0.53 12.71 -3.98
CA ARG A 98 -0.34 12.46 -5.12
C ARG A 98 0.05 13.45 -6.21
N ASP A 99 0.39 12.92 -7.37
CA ASP A 99 0.51 13.75 -8.57
C ASP A 99 -0.91 14.05 -9.06
N ASP A 100 -1.54 15.06 -8.46
CA ASP A 100 -2.76 15.66 -9.01
C ASP A 100 -2.33 16.78 -9.97
N ASP A 101 -2.92 16.81 -11.17
CA ASP A 101 -2.56 17.66 -12.31
C ASP A 101 -2.74 19.18 -12.07
N GLY A 102 -1.89 19.77 -11.23
CA GLY A 102 -1.71 21.22 -11.13
C GLY A 102 -1.92 21.79 -9.73
N PHE A 103 -0.81 22.23 -9.15
CA PHE A 103 -0.68 23.24 -8.08
C PHE A 103 -0.92 22.85 -6.62
N ASP A 104 -1.62 21.75 -6.30
CA ASP A 104 -1.68 21.24 -4.93
C ASP A 104 -1.19 19.79 -4.87
N VAL A 105 -0.02 19.57 -4.27
CA VAL A 105 0.44 18.22 -3.94
C VAL A 105 -0.43 17.72 -2.79
N SER A 106 -1.55 17.08 -3.11
CA SER A 106 -2.32 16.37 -2.10
C SER A 106 -1.49 15.18 -1.61
N VAL A 107 -1.49 14.93 -0.31
CA VAL A 107 -0.70 13.85 0.30
C VAL A 107 -1.67 12.86 0.91
N TYR A 108 -1.54 11.59 0.56
CA TYR A 108 -2.25 10.52 1.24
C TYR A 108 -1.30 9.67 2.07
N SER A 109 -1.87 8.90 3.01
CA SER A 109 -1.10 7.99 3.86
C SER A 109 -0.73 6.73 3.09
N GLY A 110 0.51 6.29 3.23
CA GLY A 110 0.99 4.99 2.77
C GLY A 110 1.53 4.19 3.93
N ILE A 111 1.47 2.86 3.83
CA ILE A 111 2.20 1.98 4.74
C ILE A 111 3.52 1.60 4.07
N VAL A 112 4.62 2.03 4.65
CA VAL A 112 5.96 1.65 4.22
C VAL A 112 6.20 0.21 4.65
N ILE A 113 6.42 -0.65 3.65
CA ILE A 113 6.56 -2.10 3.78
C ILE A 113 7.87 -2.64 3.22
N SER A 114 8.85 -1.80 2.93
CA SER A 114 10.28 -2.15 2.95
C SER A 114 11.07 -0.91 2.48
N SER A 115 12.40 -1.02 2.46
CA SER A 115 13.26 -0.06 1.80
C SER A 115 14.46 -0.72 1.13
N ASN A 116 15.14 0.06 0.28
CA ASN A 116 16.39 -0.36 -0.36
C ASN A 116 17.64 -0.05 0.47
N ILE A 117 17.51 0.21 1.78
CA ILE A 117 18.66 0.56 2.62
C ILE A 117 19.56 -0.65 2.93
N SER A 118 18.97 -1.84 3.05
CA SER A 118 19.66 -3.08 3.41
C SER A 118 19.25 -4.24 2.50
N LYS A 119 20.06 -5.30 2.49
CA LYS A 119 19.75 -6.51 1.71
C LYS A 119 18.53 -7.24 2.27
N GLU A 120 18.36 -7.21 3.59
CA GLU A 120 17.22 -7.78 4.30
C GLU A 120 15.93 -7.07 3.90
N GLY A 121 15.96 -5.72 3.83
CA GLY A 121 14.84 -4.94 3.32
C GLY A 121 14.50 -5.34 1.87
N LEU A 122 15.49 -5.39 0.98
CA LEU A 122 15.26 -5.84 -0.40
C LEU A 122 14.71 -7.26 -0.48
N GLY A 123 15.15 -8.17 0.40
CA GLY A 123 14.60 -9.52 0.50
C GLY A 123 13.10 -9.51 0.83
N LEU A 124 12.69 -8.77 1.86
CA LEU A 124 11.29 -8.59 2.23
C LEU A 124 10.46 -7.95 1.10
N ALA A 125 11.06 -7.04 0.34
CA ALA A 125 10.39 -6.37 -0.79
C ALA A 125 10.12 -7.30 -1.98
N THR A 126 10.77 -8.47 -2.02
CA THR A 126 10.56 -9.52 -3.03
C THR A 126 9.78 -10.73 -2.50
N ASP A 127 9.48 -10.74 -1.21
CA ASP A 127 8.74 -11.83 -0.59
C ASP A 127 7.23 -11.63 -0.80
N VAL A 128 6.67 -12.46 -1.68
CA VAL A 128 5.25 -12.42 -2.04
C VAL A 128 4.36 -12.75 -0.84
N GLU A 129 4.72 -13.73 -0.01
CA GLU A 129 3.89 -14.12 1.14
C GLU A 129 3.88 -13.03 2.20
N TYR A 130 5.04 -12.39 2.42
CA TYR A 130 5.16 -11.24 3.29
C TYR A 130 4.23 -10.09 2.84
N ILE A 131 4.28 -9.72 1.56
CA ILE A 131 3.45 -8.63 1.01
C ILE A 131 1.97 -9.01 1.03
N ARG A 132 1.62 -10.25 0.70
CA ARG A 132 0.24 -10.76 0.79
C ARG A 132 -0.27 -10.74 2.22
N HIS A 133 0.56 -11.05 3.21
CA HIS A 133 0.19 -10.97 4.62
C HIS A 133 -0.18 -9.54 5.02
N ILE A 134 0.62 -8.54 4.63
CA ILE A 134 0.30 -7.13 4.88
C ILE A 134 -0.99 -6.71 4.16
N GLN A 135 -1.15 -7.08 2.88
CA GLN A 135 -2.35 -6.80 2.11
C GLN A 135 -3.62 -7.35 2.79
N ARG A 136 -3.56 -8.56 3.37
CA ARG A 136 -4.66 -9.14 4.15
C ARG A 136 -4.97 -8.30 5.40
N ILE A 137 -3.94 -7.87 6.14
CA ILE A 137 -4.12 -7.00 7.32
C ILE A 137 -4.79 -5.69 6.92
N MET A 138 -4.33 -5.07 5.83
CA MET A 138 -4.86 -3.82 5.29
C MET A 138 -6.17 -3.99 4.51
N SER A 139 -6.66 -5.22 4.33
CA SER A 139 -7.83 -5.55 3.49
C SER A 139 -7.78 -4.92 2.10
N THR A 140 -6.59 -4.80 1.50
CA THR A 140 -6.38 -4.18 0.19
C THR A 140 -5.86 -5.21 -0.83
N LYS A 141 -6.27 -5.06 -2.08
CA LYS A 141 -5.69 -5.78 -3.22
C LYS A 141 -4.66 -4.94 -3.98
N THR A 142 -4.48 -3.69 -3.58
CA THR A 142 -3.62 -2.73 -4.30
C THR A 142 -2.17 -3.18 -4.26
N MET A 143 -1.51 -3.16 -5.42
CA MET A 143 -0.10 -3.55 -5.53
C MET A 143 0.79 -2.49 -4.89
N PRO A 144 1.87 -2.89 -4.20
CA PRO A 144 2.83 -1.94 -3.69
C PRO A 144 3.64 -1.33 -4.83
N PHE A 145 4.19 -0.14 -4.59
CA PHE A 145 5.08 0.52 -5.55
C PHE A 145 6.25 1.20 -4.83
N TRP A 146 7.32 1.42 -5.59
CA TRP A 146 8.52 2.08 -5.09
C TRP A 146 8.42 3.59 -5.22
N ILE A 147 8.70 4.31 -4.14
CA ILE A 147 8.78 5.77 -4.14
C ILE A 147 10.10 6.24 -3.53
N LYS A 148 10.63 7.35 -4.06
CA LYS A 148 11.76 8.05 -3.44
C LYS A 148 11.27 8.69 -2.15
N PHE A 149 11.87 8.29 -1.02
CA PHE A 149 11.50 8.86 0.26
C PHE A 149 12.48 9.96 0.64
N TYR A 150 11.99 11.19 0.71
CA TYR A 150 12.76 12.31 1.24
C TYR A 150 12.52 12.35 2.76
N ALA A 151 13.20 11.50 3.51
CA ALA A 151 13.31 11.72 4.95
C ALA A 151 13.98 13.08 5.14
N ARG A 152 13.29 14.06 5.74
CA ARG A 152 13.94 15.28 6.23
C ARG A 152 15.00 14.83 7.23
N ALA A 153 16.26 14.97 6.84
CA ALA A 153 17.42 14.76 7.71
C ALA A 153 17.42 15.77 8.86
#